data_AF-K9TN04-F1
#
_entry.id   AF-K9TN04-F1
#
_cell.length_a   1.000
_cell.length_b   1.000
_cell.length_c   1.000
_cell.angle_alpha   90.00
_cell.angle_beta   90.00
_cell.angle_gamma   90.00
#
_symmetry.space_group_name_H-M   'P 1'
#
loop_
_entity.id
_entity.type
_entity.pdbx_description
1 polymer ?
#
loop_
_entity_poly.entity_id
_entity_poly.type
_entity_poly.pdbx_seq_one_letter_code
_entity_poly.pdbx_strand_id
1 'polypeptide(L)'
;MTYFSGLKEFMASWDDRFVETTPVEIFQESPLGNINTDGTAACADSPILSKYDRKFKQAIEPGVRDLTVTLILKLNCITYSSCQGHISTSTSQMRPRYVGILPRNLDEYYNWVEQLTMLTELTNAALPQNPVQVVITPDILESENCVMPCFNLFFIYQSADETTYFKELEAVYQTFLKLLNDRL
;
A
#
# COMPACT_ATOMS: atom_id res chain seq x y z
N MET A 1 -3.92 14.41 2.41
CA MET A 1 -4.76 14.78 1.25
C MET A 1 -3.96 14.53 0.00
N THR A 2 -4.37 13.51 -0.73
CA THR A 2 -3.68 13.01 -1.93
C THR A 2 -4.64 13.15 -3.11
N TYR A 3 -4.18 13.72 -4.22
CA TYR A 3 -4.98 13.85 -5.44
C TYR A 3 -4.86 12.58 -6.29
N PHE A 4 -5.99 12.02 -6.74
CA PHE A 4 -6.06 10.83 -7.59
C PHE A 4 -6.97 11.14 -8.78
N SER A 5 -6.40 11.25 -9.98
CA SER A 5 -7.18 11.48 -11.20
C SER A 5 -7.95 10.23 -11.62
N GLY A 6 -9.21 10.37 -12.01
CA GLY A 6 -10.02 9.25 -12.51
C GLY A 6 -10.44 8.24 -11.44
N LEU A 7 -10.62 8.70 -10.19
CA LEU A 7 -10.93 7.84 -9.04
C LEU A 7 -12.22 7.02 -9.25
N LYS A 8 -13.26 7.61 -9.84
CA LYS A 8 -14.54 6.93 -10.07
C LYS A 8 -14.40 5.81 -11.08
N GLU A 9 -13.71 6.07 -12.18
CA GLU A 9 -13.44 5.09 -13.24
C GLU A 9 -12.56 3.95 -12.71
N PHE A 10 -11.55 4.28 -11.91
CA PHE A 10 -10.71 3.29 -11.23
C PHE A 10 -11.53 2.38 -10.31
N MET A 11 -12.36 2.97 -9.43
CA MET A 11 -13.22 2.18 -8.53
C MET A 11 -14.23 1.31 -9.29
N ALA A 12 -14.83 1.83 -10.35
CA ALA A 12 -15.78 1.09 -11.18
C ALA A 12 -15.13 -0.09 -11.92
N SER A 13 -13.87 0.07 -12.36
CA SER A 13 -13.11 -0.97 -13.05
C SER A 13 -12.47 -2.00 -12.12
N TRP A 14 -12.42 -1.76 -10.81
CA TRP A 14 -11.70 -2.62 -9.87
C TRP A 14 -12.16 -4.08 -9.91
N ASP A 15 -13.47 -4.30 -10.01
CA ASP A 15 -14.07 -5.64 -10.05
C ASP A 15 -14.39 -6.11 -11.48
N ASP A 16 -14.01 -5.33 -12.50
CA ASP A 16 -14.22 -5.69 -13.90
C ASP A 16 -13.16 -6.70 -14.39
N ARG A 17 -13.63 -7.86 -14.82
CA ARG A 17 -12.79 -8.95 -15.34
C ARG A 17 -12.41 -8.76 -16.81
N PHE A 18 -13.05 -7.85 -17.51
CA PHE A 18 -12.83 -7.58 -18.93
C PHE A 18 -11.90 -6.38 -19.12
N VAL A 19 -10.70 -6.47 -18.52
CA VAL A 19 -9.67 -5.44 -18.66
C VAL A 19 -9.04 -5.54 -20.05
N GLU A 20 -9.06 -4.43 -20.79
CA GLU A 20 -8.39 -4.36 -22.08
C GLU A 20 -6.88 -4.56 -21.91
N THR A 21 -6.29 -5.33 -22.82
CA THR A 21 -4.86 -5.59 -22.82
C THR A 21 -4.08 -4.33 -23.18
N THR A 22 -3.48 -3.66 -22.19
CA THR A 22 -2.56 -2.54 -22.44
C THR A 22 -1.26 -3.07 -23.09
N PRO A 23 -0.96 -2.74 -24.36
CA PRO A 23 0.16 -3.34 -25.09
C PRO A 23 1.52 -2.71 -24.74
N VAL A 24 1.53 -1.54 -24.11
CA VAL A 24 2.73 -0.77 -23.78
C VAL A 24 3.16 -1.04 -22.33
N GLU A 25 4.46 -0.97 -22.04
CA GLU A 25 4.96 -0.87 -20.66
C GLU A 25 4.56 0.49 -20.07
N ILE A 26 3.80 0.43 -18.98
CA ILE A 26 3.20 1.60 -18.31
C ILE A 26 3.89 1.93 -16.98
N PHE A 27 4.93 1.17 -16.63
CA PHE A 27 5.80 1.41 -15.49
C PHE A 27 7.21 0.92 -15.79
N GLN A 28 8.15 1.45 -15.02
CA GLN A 28 9.57 1.15 -15.06
C GLN A 28 10.07 0.96 -13.63
N GLU A 29 11.13 0.17 -13.46
CA GLU A 29 11.83 0.02 -12.18
C GLU A 29 13.05 0.95 -12.15
N SER A 30 13.16 1.75 -11.10
CA SER A 30 14.31 2.61 -10.88
C SER A 30 15.54 1.78 -10.46
N PRO A 31 16.78 2.31 -10.56
CA PRO A 31 17.96 1.62 -10.03
C PRO A 31 17.92 1.34 -8.51
N LEU A 32 16.98 1.96 -7.79
CA LEU A 32 16.77 1.77 -6.36
C LEU A 32 15.58 0.83 -6.05
N GLY A 33 14.95 0.27 -7.08
CA GLY A 33 13.83 -0.67 -6.94
C GLY A 33 12.46 -0.01 -6.77
N ASN A 34 12.34 1.29 -7.03
CA ASN A 34 11.03 1.95 -7.10
C ASN A 34 10.31 1.54 -8.36
N ILE A 35 9.00 1.26 -8.31
CA ILE A 35 8.20 1.01 -9.51
C ILE A 35 7.20 2.17 -9.70
N ASN A 36 7.34 2.91 -10.80
CA ASN A 36 6.47 4.03 -11.18
C ASN A 36 6.47 4.24 -12.70
N THR A 37 5.73 5.23 -13.21
CA THR A 37 5.61 5.48 -14.66
C THR A 37 6.90 5.97 -15.33
N ASP A 38 7.74 6.71 -14.62
CA ASP A 38 8.91 7.40 -15.19
C ASP A 38 10.26 6.73 -14.89
N GLY A 39 10.28 5.69 -14.06
CA GLY A 39 11.47 4.94 -13.67
C GLY A 39 12.41 5.69 -12.72
N THR A 40 11.94 6.77 -12.09
CA THR A 40 12.78 7.59 -11.20
C THR A 40 12.72 7.13 -9.75
N ALA A 41 13.71 7.56 -8.96
CA ALA A 41 13.66 7.45 -7.50
C ALA A 41 12.71 8.48 -6.86
N ALA A 42 12.18 9.42 -7.66
CA ALA A 42 11.19 10.37 -7.20
C ALA A 42 9.82 9.70 -7.14
N CYS A 43 8.94 10.23 -6.29
CA CYS A 43 7.56 9.75 -6.19
C CYS A 43 6.79 10.26 -7.41
N ALA A 44 7.00 9.61 -8.54
CA ALA A 44 6.29 9.89 -9.78
C ALA A 44 4.94 9.18 -9.82
N ASP A 45 4.10 9.58 -10.76
CA ASP A 45 2.80 8.95 -11.01
C ASP A 45 2.98 7.44 -11.15
N SER A 46 2.13 6.68 -10.46
CA SER A 46 2.08 5.23 -10.60
C SER A 46 1.01 4.85 -11.61
N PRO A 47 1.18 3.75 -12.37
CA PRO A 47 0.13 3.28 -13.27
C PRO A 47 -1.14 2.96 -12.48
N ILE A 48 -2.28 3.41 -12.97
CA ILE A 48 -3.59 3.05 -12.42
C ILE A 48 -4.00 1.70 -13.01
N LEU A 49 -3.97 0.65 -12.19
CA LEU A 49 -4.28 -0.72 -12.61
C LEU A 49 -5.31 -1.36 -11.69
N SER A 50 -6.35 -1.97 -12.27
CA SER A 50 -7.30 -2.80 -11.52
C SER A 50 -6.68 -4.16 -11.20
N LYS A 51 -7.22 -4.87 -10.19
CA LYS A 51 -6.67 -6.17 -9.74
C LYS A 51 -6.67 -7.28 -10.81
N TYR A 52 -7.46 -7.13 -11.87
CA TYR A 52 -7.51 -8.09 -12.99
C TYR A 52 -6.58 -7.73 -14.15
N ASP A 53 -5.90 -6.57 -14.12
CA ASP A 53 -4.86 -6.27 -15.09
C ASP A 53 -3.72 -7.28 -14.97
N ARG A 54 -3.32 -7.89 -16.09
CA ARG A 54 -2.23 -8.89 -16.14
C ARG A 54 -0.90 -8.37 -15.59
N LYS A 55 -0.67 -7.05 -15.62
CA LYS A 55 0.53 -6.41 -15.10
C LYS A 55 0.37 -5.94 -13.64
N PHE A 56 -0.83 -6.04 -13.04
CA PHE A 56 -1.10 -5.54 -11.69
C PHE A 56 -0.07 -6.03 -10.66
N LYS A 57 0.16 -7.35 -10.59
CA LYS A 57 1.12 -7.92 -9.64
C LYS A 57 2.57 -7.50 -9.93
N GLN A 58 2.91 -7.25 -11.20
CA GLN A 58 4.24 -6.81 -11.63
C GLN A 58 4.47 -5.33 -11.30
N ALA A 59 3.41 -4.52 -11.28
CA ALA A 59 3.47 -3.10 -10.92
C ALA A 59 3.66 -2.86 -9.41
N ILE A 60 3.61 -3.90 -8.58
CA ILE A 60 3.81 -3.78 -7.13
C ILE A 60 5.23 -4.19 -6.78
N GLU A 61 5.91 -3.33 -6.03
CA GLU A 61 7.25 -3.54 -5.49
C GLU A 61 7.34 -4.85 -4.67
N PRO A 62 8.39 -5.68 -4.84
CA PRO A 62 8.48 -7.00 -4.21
C PRO A 62 8.27 -7.00 -2.69
N GLY A 63 8.82 -6.02 -1.97
CA GLY A 63 8.78 -6.00 -0.50
C GLY A 63 7.41 -5.67 0.12
N VAL A 64 6.42 -5.26 -0.67
CA VAL A 64 5.04 -5.01 -0.20
C VAL A 64 3.99 -5.83 -0.96
N ARG A 65 4.39 -6.50 -2.05
CA ARG A 65 3.51 -7.23 -2.95
C ARG A 65 2.60 -8.25 -2.26
N ASP A 66 3.16 -9.08 -1.39
CA ASP A 66 2.37 -10.14 -0.76
C ASP A 66 1.33 -9.58 0.19
N LEU A 67 1.65 -8.50 0.92
CA LEU A 67 0.67 -7.78 1.73
C LEU A 67 -0.43 -7.16 0.88
N THR A 68 -0.07 -6.42 -0.18
CA THR A 68 -1.04 -5.80 -1.10
C THR A 68 -1.99 -6.86 -1.69
N VAL A 69 -1.44 -7.95 -2.22
CA VAL A 69 -2.23 -9.04 -2.79
C VAL A 69 -3.11 -9.72 -1.74
N THR A 70 -2.59 -9.96 -0.54
CA THR A 70 -3.35 -10.60 0.54
C THR A 70 -4.53 -9.74 0.98
N LEU A 71 -4.32 -8.43 1.15
CA LEU A 71 -5.40 -7.48 1.47
C LEU A 71 -6.51 -7.54 0.41
N ILE A 72 -6.15 -7.52 -0.87
CA ILE A 72 -7.12 -7.59 -1.97
C ILE A 72 -7.88 -8.93 -1.96
N LEU A 73 -7.18 -10.05 -1.78
CA LEU A 73 -7.82 -11.37 -1.88
C LEU A 73 -8.65 -11.73 -0.64
N LYS A 74 -8.21 -11.31 0.56
CA LYS A 74 -8.87 -11.66 1.84
C LYS A 74 -9.95 -10.66 2.23
N LEU A 75 -9.71 -9.37 2.02
CA LEU A 75 -10.65 -8.32 2.40
C LEU A 75 -11.47 -7.78 1.23
N ASN A 76 -11.17 -8.22 0.00
CA ASN A 76 -11.76 -7.67 -1.23
C ASN A 76 -11.63 -6.13 -1.32
N CYS A 77 -10.56 -5.58 -0.75
CA CYS A 77 -10.37 -4.13 -0.71
C CYS A 77 -9.82 -3.58 -2.03
N ILE A 78 -10.00 -2.27 -2.25
CA ILE A 78 -9.30 -1.52 -3.29
C ILE A 78 -8.02 -0.97 -2.69
N THR A 79 -6.88 -1.20 -3.33
CA THR A 79 -5.61 -0.56 -2.96
C THR A 79 -5.23 0.47 -4.01
N TYR A 80 -4.91 1.69 -3.59
CA TYR A 80 -4.65 2.80 -4.52
C TYR A 80 -3.17 3.22 -4.58
N SER A 81 -2.37 2.84 -3.58
CA SER A 81 -0.93 3.11 -3.54
C SER A 81 -0.24 2.08 -2.64
N SER A 82 1.03 1.80 -2.90
CA SER A 82 1.85 0.97 -2.01
C SER A 82 3.33 1.30 -2.18
N CYS A 83 4.13 1.08 -1.14
CA CYS A 83 5.57 1.25 -1.16
C CYS A 83 6.21 0.19 -0.27
N GLN A 84 7.32 -0.41 -0.72
CA GLN A 84 8.08 -1.39 0.06
C GLN A 84 8.97 -0.76 1.13
N GLY A 85 9.10 0.56 1.09
CA GLY A 85 10.00 1.37 1.90
C GLY A 85 11.36 1.54 1.23
N HIS A 86 11.92 2.75 1.32
CA HIS A 86 13.18 3.12 0.68
C HIS A 86 14.04 4.00 1.60
N ILE A 87 15.35 3.73 1.66
CA ILE A 87 16.33 4.54 2.39
C ILE A 87 16.43 5.92 1.71
N SER A 88 16.70 6.97 2.48
CA SER A 88 16.93 8.30 1.94
C SER A 88 18.14 8.33 1.00
N THR A 89 18.06 9.18 -0.02
CA THR A 89 19.13 9.46 -0.96
C THR A 89 19.40 10.95 -1.05
N SER A 90 20.37 11.35 -1.87
CA SER A 90 20.63 12.76 -2.14
C SER A 90 19.45 13.51 -2.77
N THR A 91 18.50 12.78 -3.37
CA THR A 91 17.36 13.35 -4.13
C THR A 91 16.00 12.97 -3.55
N SER A 92 15.94 12.12 -2.52
CA SER A 92 14.68 11.64 -1.95
C SER A 92 14.79 11.39 -0.45
N GLN A 93 13.72 11.66 0.28
CA GLN A 93 13.63 11.33 1.70
C GLN A 93 13.28 9.86 1.91
N MET A 94 13.58 9.34 3.11
CA MET A 94 13.18 8.01 3.51
C MET A 94 11.68 7.81 3.36
N ARG A 95 11.31 6.61 2.89
CA ARG A 95 9.91 6.19 2.76
C ARG A 95 9.66 4.98 3.64
N PRO A 96 8.63 5.02 4.50
CA PRO A 96 8.19 3.81 5.18
C PRO A 96 7.48 2.87 4.20
N ARG A 97 7.46 1.57 4.54
CA ARG A 97 6.59 0.59 3.88
C ARG A 97 5.14 0.89 4.21
N TYR A 98 4.27 0.87 3.19
CA TYR A 98 2.84 1.10 3.39
C TYR A 98 1.97 0.55 2.26
N VAL A 99 0.67 0.39 2.55
CA VAL A 99 -0.39 0.15 1.57
C VAL A 99 -1.55 1.12 1.84
N GLY A 100 -1.94 1.88 0.83
CA GLY A 100 -3.11 2.74 0.84
C GLY A 100 -4.35 1.97 0.41
N ILE A 101 -5.42 2.04 1.22
CA ILE A 101 -6.67 1.31 1.04
C ILE A 101 -7.80 2.31 0.84
N LEU A 102 -8.62 2.05 -0.19
CA LEU A 102 -9.77 2.86 -0.58
C LEU A 102 -11.07 2.06 -0.39
N PRO A 103 -11.86 2.38 0.64
CA PRO A 103 -13.19 1.81 0.80
C PRO A 103 -14.17 2.27 -0.28
N ARG A 104 -15.07 1.37 -0.70
CA ARG A 104 -16.15 1.70 -1.64
C ARG A 104 -17.23 2.56 -1.01
N ASN A 105 -17.37 2.47 0.31
CA ASN A 105 -18.36 3.20 1.11
C ASN A 105 -17.91 3.27 2.58
N LEU A 106 -18.68 3.98 3.41
CA LEU A 106 -18.38 4.15 4.83
C LEU A 106 -18.48 2.86 5.64
N ASP A 107 -19.35 1.93 5.26
CA ASP A 107 -19.48 0.64 5.96
C ASP A 107 -18.21 -0.20 5.78
N GLU A 108 -17.68 -0.27 4.55
CA GLU A 108 -16.37 -0.87 4.29
C GLU A 108 -15.25 -0.16 5.04
N TYR A 109 -15.29 1.18 5.10
CA TYR A 109 -14.29 1.98 5.82
C TYR A 109 -14.21 1.57 7.29
N TYR A 110 -15.34 1.61 8.00
CA TYR A 110 -15.36 1.30 9.43
C TYR A 110 -15.04 -0.16 9.70
N ASN A 111 -15.58 -1.08 8.91
CA ASN A 111 -15.31 -2.51 9.04
C ASN A 111 -13.81 -2.83 8.86
N TRP A 112 -13.16 -2.27 7.84
CA TRP A 112 -11.73 -2.53 7.64
C TRP A 112 -10.86 -1.83 8.68
N VAL A 113 -11.18 -0.61 9.08
CA VAL A 113 -10.44 0.08 10.16
C VAL A 113 -10.50 -0.74 11.44
N GLU A 114 -11.67 -1.27 11.83
CA GLU A 114 -11.81 -2.11 13.01
C GLU A 114 -10.96 -3.39 12.91
N GLN A 115 -11.10 -4.14 11.82
CA GLN A 115 -10.37 -5.40 11.62
C GLN A 115 -8.85 -5.18 11.59
N LEU A 116 -8.40 -4.19 10.84
CA LEU A 116 -6.97 -3.91 10.71
C LEU A 116 -6.42 -3.32 12.01
N THR A 117 -7.19 -2.53 12.78
CA THR A 117 -6.75 -2.02 14.10
C THR A 117 -6.48 -3.17 15.06
N MET A 118 -7.36 -4.18 15.08
CA MET A 118 -7.11 -5.38 15.88
C MET A 118 -5.82 -6.09 15.43
N LEU A 119 -5.58 -6.20 14.12
CA LEU A 119 -4.37 -6.85 13.60
C LEU A 119 -3.10 -6.05 13.90
N THR A 120 -3.13 -4.71 13.86
CA THR A 120 -1.97 -3.88 14.23
C THR A 120 -1.67 -4.00 15.71
N GLU A 121 -2.68 -3.98 16.58
CA GLU A 121 -2.54 -4.19 18.02
C GLU A 121 -1.91 -5.56 18.34
N LEU A 122 -2.43 -6.63 17.73
CA LEU A 122 -1.90 -7.98 17.91
C LEU A 122 -0.45 -8.10 17.40
N THR A 123 -0.14 -7.48 16.27
CA THR A 123 1.23 -7.48 15.71
C THR A 123 2.19 -6.77 16.64
N ASN A 124 1.84 -5.56 17.08
CA ASN A 124 2.69 -4.76 17.96
C ASN A 124 2.86 -5.42 19.33
N ALA A 125 1.82 -6.08 19.85
CA ALA A 125 1.89 -6.84 21.11
C ALA A 125 2.75 -8.11 21.00
N ALA A 126 2.84 -8.74 19.82
CA ALA A 126 3.69 -9.90 19.60
C ALA A 126 5.19 -9.54 19.57
N LEU A 127 5.52 -8.28 19.28
CA LEU A 127 6.89 -7.79 19.16
C LEU A 127 7.11 -6.52 20.00
N PRO A 128 6.92 -6.56 21.33
CA PRO A 128 6.85 -5.36 22.17
C PRO A 128 8.18 -4.59 22.29
N GLN A 129 9.29 -5.23 21.95
CA GLN A 129 10.62 -4.62 21.93
C GLN A 129 11.07 -4.21 20.53
N ASN A 130 10.29 -4.52 19.50
CA ASN A 130 10.63 -4.13 18.14
C ASN A 130 10.33 -2.62 17.97
N PRO A 131 11.30 -1.84 17.46
CA PRO A 131 11.12 -0.42 17.26
C PRO A 131 10.08 -0.05 16.19
N VAL A 132 9.85 -0.93 15.22
CA VAL A 132 8.90 -0.73 14.13
C VAL A 132 7.50 -1.11 14.60
N GLN A 133 6.54 -0.25 14.33
CA GLN A 133 5.13 -0.46 14.66
C GLN A 133 4.28 -0.44 13.41
N VAL A 134 3.24 -1.28 13.38
CA VAL A 134 2.20 -1.18 12.37
C VAL A 134 1.11 -0.26 12.88
N VAL A 135 0.69 0.69 12.05
CA VAL A 135 -0.37 1.65 12.38
C VAL A 135 -1.31 1.84 11.20
N ILE A 136 -2.53 2.30 11.49
CA ILE A 136 -3.47 2.77 10.48
C ILE A 136 -3.59 4.26 10.63
N THR A 137 -3.43 4.97 9.52
CA THR A 137 -3.56 6.42 9.48
C THR A 137 -4.69 6.80 8.53
N PRO A 138 -5.72 7.54 8.98
CA PRO A 138 -6.76 8.04 8.08
C PRO A 138 -6.16 9.04 7.08
N ASP A 139 -6.68 9.04 5.87
CA ASP A 139 -6.36 10.03 4.84
C ASP A 139 -7.62 10.30 3.99
N ILE A 140 -7.49 11.21 3.04
CA ILE A 140 -8.54 11.61 2.13
C ILE A 140 -7.96 11.60 0.71
N LEU A 141 -8.64 10.89 -0.19
CA LEU A 141 -8.43 11.01 -1.62
C LEU A 141 -9.35 12.08 -2.19
N GLU A 142 -8.76 13.02 -2.90
CA GLU A 142 -9.47 14.01 -3.70
C GLU A 142 -9.30 13.66 -5.19
N SER A 143 -10.37 13.82 -5.95
CA SER A 143 -10.44 13.61 -7.39
C SER A 143 -11.29 14.73 -8.00
N GLU A 144 -11.37 14.78 -9.33
CA GLU A 144 -12.05 15.82 -10.10
C GLU A 144 -13.46 16.14 -9.57
N ASN A 145 -14.21 15.11 -9.16
CA ASN A 145 -15.63 15.22 -8.84
C ASN A 145 -16.03 14.43 -7.57
N CYS A 146 -15.08 14.09 -6.72
CA CYS A 146 -15.36 13.45 -5.43
C CYS A 146 -14.20 13.58 -4.44
N VAL A 147 -14.57 13.48 -3.16
CA VAL A 147 -13.66 13.36 -2.03
C VAL A 147 -14.07 12.11 -1.27
N MET A 148 -13.11 11.21 -1.01
CA MET A 148 -13.40 9.93 -0.38
C MET A 148 -12.47 9.69 0.81
N PRO A 149 -13.01 9.24 1.96
CA PRO A 149 -12.17 8.82 3.07
C PRO A 149 -11.43 7.55 2.68
N CYS A 150 -10.14 7.52 2.98
CA CYS A 150 -9.29 6.36 2.81
C CYS A 150 -8.42 6.20 4.06
N PHE A 151 -7.56 5.18 4.06
CA PHE A 151 -6.57 5.05 5.11
C PHE A 151 -5.35 4.30 4.58
N ASN A 152 -4.25 4.47 5.29
CA ASN A 152 -2.99 3.83 4.96
C ASN A 152 -2.58 2.92 6.12
N LEU A 153 -2.22 1.69 5.78
CA LEU A 153 -1.54 0.77 6.70
C LEU A 153 -0.03 1.02 6.57
N PHE A 154 0.58 1.61 7.60
CA PHE A 154 1.99 1.97 7.63
C PHE A 154 2.79 1.08 8.58
N PHE A 155 4.04 0.83 8.22
CA PHE A 155 5.09 0.35 9.12
C PHE A 155 5.97 1.54 9.48
N ILE A 156 5.82 2.09 10.69
CA ILE A 156 6.49 3.31 11.13
C ILE A 156 7.58 3.03 12.16
N TYR A 157 8.53 3.96 12.26
CA TYR A 157 9.54 3.98 13.31
C TYR A 157 9.69 5.41 13.82
N GLN A 158 9.79 5.55 15.15
CA GLN A 158 9.83 6.85 15.80
C GLN A 158 11.22 7.50 15.83
N SER A 159 12.28 6.74 15.52
CA SER A 159 13.65 7.27 15.48
C SER A 159 14.12 7.53 14.05
N ALA A 160 15.08 8.44 13.91
CA ALA A 160 15.67 8.83 12.63
C ALA A 160 16.66 7.79 12.07
N ASP A 161 16.90 6.68 12.77
CA ASP A 161 17.82 5.64 12.31
C ASP A 161 17.16 4.71 11.27
N GLU A 162 17.29 5.07 10.00
CA GLU A 162 16.79 4.29 8.87
C GLU A 162 17.38 2.88 8.82
N THR A 163 18.63 2.69 9.25
CA THR A 163 19.29 1.38 9.24
C THR A 163 18.57 0.42 10.19
N THR A 164 18.27 0.90 11.40
CA THR A 164 17.49 0.12 12.36
C THR A 164 16.07 -0.12 11.85
N TYR A 165 15.42 0.88 11.22
CA TYR A 165 14.10 0.69 10.62
C TYR A 165 14.09 -0.50 9.64
N PHE A 166 14.94 -0.48 8.61
CA PHE A 166 14.92 -1.51 7.57
C PHE A 166 15.39 -2.88 8.08
N LYS A 167 16.28 -2.90 9.08
CA LYS A 167 16.71 -4.14 9.72
C LYS A 167 15.57 -4.81 10.49
N GLU A 168 14.78 -4.04 11.23
CA GLU A 168 13.75 -4.58 12.14
C GLU A 168 12.36 -4.70 11.48
N LEU A 169 12.14 -4.00 10.34
CA LEU A 169 10.88 -3.97 9.58
C LEU A 169 10.37 -5.36 9.20
N GLU A 170 11.25 -6.24 8.74
CA GLU A 170 10.81 -7.50 8.13
C GLU A 170 10.15 -8.44 9.15
N ALA A 171 10.63 -8.45 10.41
CA ALA A 171 10.01 -9.23 11.47
C ALA A 171 8.56 -8.79 11.75
N VAL A 172 8.32 -7.47 11.75
CA VAL A 172 6.99 -6.88 11.94
C VAL A 172 6.09 -7.16 10.75
N TYR A 173 6.61 -6.99 9.53
CA TYR A 173 5.90 -7.28 8.28
C TYR A 173 5.43 -8.74 8.21
N GLN A 174 6.33 -9.70 8.44
CA GLN A 174 5.98 -11.12 8.40
C GLN A 174 4.99 -11.51 9.49
N THR A 175 5.09 -10.90 10.68
CA THR A 175 4.13 -11.12 11.77
C THR A 175 2.75 -10.62 11.40
N PHE A 176 2.65 -9.40 10.85
CA PHE A 176 1.37 -8.84 10.39
C PHE A 176 0.77 -9.68 9.27
N LEU A 177 1.57 -10.03 8.25
CA LEU A 177 1.12 -10.82 7.10
C LEU A 177 0.63 -12.21 7.52
N LYS A 178 1.30 -12.84 8.49
CA LYS A 178 0.86 -14.11 9.05
C LYS A 178 -0.50 -13.97 9.75
N LEU A 179 -0.64 -12.98 10.65
CA LEU A 179 -1.89 -12.75 11.36
C LEU A 179 -3.06 -12.44 10.41
N LEU A 180 -2.79 -11.68 9.35
CA LEU A 180 -3.76 -11.41 8.28
C LEU A 180 -4.21 -12.70 7.57
N ASN A 181 -3.28 -13.62 7.28
CA ASN A 181 -3.60 -14.89 6.61
C ASN A 181 -4.32 -15.90 7.52
N ASP A 182 -4.03 -15.88 8.83
CA ASP A 182 -4.57 -16.85 9.78
C ASP A 182 -6.00 -16.50 10.25
N ARG A 183 -6.38 -15.21 10.20
CA ARG A 183 -7.62 -14.70 10.81
C ARG A 183 -8.72 -14.31 9.81
N LEU A 184 -8.40 -14.23 8.52
CA LEU A 184 -9.29 -13.84 7.42
C LEU A 184 -9.11 -14.82 6.26
#